data_AF-A0A0D6QNP8-F1
#
_entry.id   AF-A0A0D6QNP8-F1
#
_cell.length_a   1.000
_cell.length_b   1.000
_cell.length_c   1.000
_cell.angle_alpha   90.00
_cell.angle_beta   90.00
_cell.angle_gamma   90.00
#
_symmetry.space_group_name_H-M   'P 1'
#
loop_
_entity.id
_entity.type
_entity.pdbx_description
1 polymer ?
#
loop_
_entity_poly.entity_id
_entity_poly.type
_entity_poly.pdbx_seq_one_letter_code
_entity_poly.pdbx_strand_id
1 'polypeptide(L)'
;MVDVLRDRDPVRRRIAATVLGAAGDPSTFPALAERVLDPDPRVAGAAIAALAAHRRHPEMRAVPEKLRRALLSGVAARTTFAARALGALRDAESVPLLVQVLESSEREPAEAAAAALAEITLQRLGTDPRRWLAWWKQNRGRGRAEWLLSGLTSAEREVRAAAAEELARAAPPPVTYEVDAPAPEREAAARLWAGWWARSGLVL
;
A
#
# COMPACT_ATOMS: atom_id res chain seq x y z
N MET A 1 1.92 5.58 -26.98
CA MET A 1 1.14 4.76 -26.01
C MET A 1 0.67 5.60 -24.82
N VAL A 2 1.53 6.41 -24.20
CA VAL A 2 1.15 7.31 -23.09
C VAL A 2 -0.04 8.21 -23.42
N ASP A 3 -0.15 8.72 -24.65
CA ASP A 3 -1.28 9.56 -25.08
C ASP A 3 -2.64 8.85 -24.99
N VAL A 4 -2.68 7.52 -25.11
CA VAL A 4 -3.91 6.72 -25.01
C VAL A 4 -4.47 6.73 -23.58
N LEU A 5 -3.65 7.07 -22.58
CA LEU A 5 -4.17 7.34 -21.23
C LEU A 5 -5.12 8.53 -21.21
N ARG A 6 -5.14 9.40 -22.23
CA ARG A 6 -6.06 10.55 -22.32
C ARG A 6 -7.22 10.32 -23.30
N ASP A 7 -7.37 9.09 -23.78
CA ASP A 7 -8.46 8.73 -24.70
C ASP A 7 -9.83 8.98 -24.04
N ARG A 8 -10.83 9.36 -24.86
CA ARG A 8 -12.20 9.55 -24.38
C ARG A 8 -12.85 8.25 -23.93
N ASP A 9 -12.49 7.14 -24.58
CA ASP A 9 -12.98 5.82 -24.23
C ASP A 9 -12.27 5.27 -22.98
N PRO A 10 -12.98 5.04 -21.85
CA PRO A 10 -12.39 4.46 -20.65
C PRO A 10 -11.81 3.06 -20.87
N VAL A 11 -12.33 2.28 -21.81
CA VAL A 11 -11.78 0.96 -22.13
C VAL A 11 -10.37 1.09 -22.68
N ARG A 12 -10.15 2.03 -23.60
CA ARG A 12 -8.82 2.32 -24.17
C ARG A 12 -7.85 2.86 -23.12
N ARG A 13 -8.31 3.77 -22.25
CA ARG A 13 -7.49 4.26 -21.12
C ARG A 13 -7.07 3.13 -20.19
N ARG A 14 -8.00 2.24 -19.84
CA ARG A 14 -7.74 1.06 -18.99
C ARG A 14 -6.71 0.14 -19.62
N ILE A 15 -6.88 -0.20 -20.91
CA ILE A 15 -5.93 -1.04 -21.64
C ILE A 15 -4.54 -0.38 -21.65
N ALA A 16 -4.46 0.92 -21.92
CA ALA A 16 -3.20 1.65 -21.87
C ALA A 16 -2.57 1.60 -20.48
N ALA A 17 -3.33 1.80 -19.41
CA ALA A 17 -2.82 1.69 -18.04
C ALA A 17 -2.27 0.29 -17.73
N THR A 18 -2.98 -0.77 -18.12
CA THR A 18 -2.53 -2.16 -17.95
C THR A 18 -1.24 -2.44 -18.74
N VAL A 19 -1.19 -2.05 -20.01
CA VAL A 19 -0.03 -2.30 -20.88
C VAL A 19 1.20 -1.53 -20.41
N LEU A 20 1.05 -0.26 -20.06
CA LEU A 20 2.15 0.55 -19.53
C LEU A 20 2.63 0.02 -18.17
N GLY A 21 1.70 -0.43 -17.32
CA GLY A 21 2.05 -1.11 -16.07
C GLY A 21 2.85 -2.39 -16.27
N ALA A 22 2.47 -3.22 -17.25
CA ALA A 22 3.23 -4.43 -17.59
C ALA A 22 4.61 -4.12 -18.18
N ALA A 23 4.71 -3.04 -18.98
CA ALA A 23 5.98 -2.60 -19.56
C ALA A 23 6.95 -2.05 -18.52
N GLY A 24 6.44 -1.39 -17.48
CA GLY A 24 7.25 -0.88 -16.37
C GLY A 24 8.19 0.27 -16.73
N ASP A 25 7.94 0.99 -17.82
CA ASP A 25 8.72 2.17 -18.20
C ASP A 25 8.51 3.29 -17.16
N PRO A 26 9.55 3.69 -16.41
CA PRO A 26 9.44 4.70 -15.36
C PRO A 26 8.97 6.06 -15.85
N SER A 27 9.22 6.41 -17.12
CA SER A 27 8.77 7.68 -17.70
C SER A 27 7.25 7.83 -17.71
N THR A 28 6.52 6.73 -17.55
CA THR A 28 5.06 6.66 -17.60
C THR A 28 4.39 6.82 -16.24
N PHE A 29 5.14 6.69 -15.14
CA PHE A 29 4.59 6.74 -13.78
C PHE A 29 3.82 8.04 -13.47
N PRO A 30 4.29 9.25 -13.87
CA PRO A 30 3.51 10.47 -13.66
C PRO A 30 2.15 10.45 -14.38
N ALA A 31 2.11 9.91 -15.61
CA ALA A 31 0.88 9.81 -16.39
C ALA A 31 -0.09 8.77 -15.80
N LEU A 32 0.43 7.64 -15.32
CA LEU A 32 -0.35 6.65 -14.57
C LEU A 32 -0.89 7.24 -13.25
N ALA A 33 -0.11 8.08 -12.56
CA ALA A 33 -0.57 8.77 -11.35
C ALA A 33 -1.74 9.73 -11.62
N GLU A 34 -1.85 10.32 -12.82
CA GLU A 34 -3.06 11.06 -13.22
C GLU A 34 -4.28 10.16 -13.45
N ARG A 35 -4.08 8.87 -13.72
CA ARG A 35 -5.17 7.89 -13.94
C ARG A 35 -5.65 7.22 -12.67
N VAL A 36 -4.92 7.32 -11.57
CA VAL A 36 -5.42 6.92 -10.24
C VAL A 36 -6.73 7.65 -9.90
N LEU A 37 -6.89 8.89 -10.35
CA LEU A 37 -8.06 9.73 -10.10
C LEU A 37 -9.06 9.74 -11.28
N ASP A 38 -8.99 8.74 -12.17
CA ASP A 38 -9.90 8.65 -13.30
C ASP A 38 -11.35 8.44 -12.80
N PRO A 39 -12.34 9.08 -13.42
CA PRO A 39 -13.75 8.88 -13.05
C PRO A 39 -14.24 7.45 -13.30
N ASP A 40 -13.61 6.70 -14.20
CA ASP A 40 -13.90 5.27 -14.37
C ASP A 40 -13.10 4.44 -13.33
N PRO A 41 -13.77 3.74 -12.40
CA PRO A 41 -13.08 2.98 -11.35
C PRO A 41 -12.19 1.85 -11.88
N ARG A 42 -12.45 1.32 -13.08
CA ARG A 42 -11.63 0.28 -13.70
C ARG A 42 -10.33 0.85 -14.25
N VAL A 43 -10.36 2.08 -14.77
CA VAL A 43 -9.15 2.82 -15.16
C VAL A 43 -8.31 3.16 -13.94
N ALA A 44 -8.95 3.69 -12.89
CA ALA A 44 -8.30 3.98 -11.61
C ALA A 44 -7.64 2.74 -11.00
N GLY A 45 -8.37 1.62 -10.93
CA GLY A 45 -7.85 0.35 -10.44
C GLY A 45 -6.65 -0.16 -11.25
N ALA A 46 -6.71 -0.07 -12.59
CA ALA A 46 -5.60 -0.47 -13.44
C ALA A 46 -4.35 0.41 -13.22
N ALA A 47 -4.52 1.72 -13.06
CA ALA A 47 -3.43 2.64 -12.77
C ALA A 47 -2.81 2.39 -11.39
N ILE A 48 -3.63 2.14 -10.36
CA ILE A 48 -3.16 1.78 -9.01
C ILE A 48 -2.36 0.48 -9.06
N ALA A 49 -2.87 -0.56 -9.73
CA ALA A 49 -2.18 -1.84 -9.85
C ALA A 49 -0.84 -1.70 -10.59
N ALA A 50 -0.81 -0.92 -11.68
CA ALA A 50 0.41 -0.62 -12.43
C ALA A 50 1.47 0.04 -11.53
N LEU A 51 1.11 1.08 -10.80
CA LEU A 51 2.04 1.79 -9.91
C LEU A 51 2.47 0.93 -8.71
N ALA A 52 1.57 0.12 -8.16
CA ALA A 52 1.86 -0.76 -7.02
C ALA A 52 2.84 -1.89 -7.36
N ALA A 53 2.82 -2.38 -8.60
CA ALA A 53 3.79 -3.36 -9.09
C ALA A 53 5.22 -2.80 -9.14
N HIS A 54 5.36 -1.49 -9.35
CA HIS A 54 6.64 -0.80 -9.48
C HIS A 54 6.99 0.10 -8.29
N ARG A 55 6.27 -0.02 -7.17
CA ARG A 55 6.37 0.91 -6.02
C ARG A 55 7.76 1.11 -5.43
N ARG A 56 8.67 0.15 -5.63
CA ARG A 56 10.07 0.20 -5.16
C ARG A 56 11.05 0.81 -6.17
N HIS A 57 10.59 1.17 -7.35
CA HIS A 57 11.45 1.78 -8.38
C HIS A 57 11.85 3.21 -7.96
N PRO A 58 13.13 3.62 -8.12
CA PRO A 58 13.60 4.95 -7.67
C PRO A 58 12.80 6.14 -8.21
N GLU A 59 12.33 6.05 -9.45
CA GLU A 59 11.51 7.08 -10.12
C GLU A 59 10.09 7.22 -9.53
N MET A 60 9.66 6.32 -8.63
CA MET A 60 8.36 6.44 -7.96
C MET A 60 8.29 7.59 -6.95
N ARG A 61 9.42 8.19 -6.55
CA ARG A 61 9.50 9.20 -5.47
C ARG A 61 8.47 10.33 -5.57
N ALA A 62 8.15 10.79 -6.78
CA ALA A 62 7.19 11.89 -6.98
C ALA A 62 5.71 11.45 -6.90
N VAL A 63 5.42 10.16 -7.06
CA VAL A 63 4.05 9.65 -7.15
C VAL A 63 3.32 9.69 -5.80
N PRO A 64 3.85 9.12 -4.69
CA PRO A 64 3.20 9.21 -3.38
C PRO A 64 2.93 10.64 -2.95
N GLU A 65 3.89 11.55 -3.17
CA GLU A 65 3.75 12.96 -2.79
C GLU A 65 2.56 13.63 -3.49
N LYS A 66 2.37 13.38 -4.79
CA LYS A 66 1.20 13.86 -5.52
C LYS A 66 -0.11 13.25 -4.98
N LEU A 67 -0.10 11.96 -4.63
CA LEU A 67 -1.27 11.28 -4.09
C LEU A 67 -1.63 11.78 -2.70
N ARG A 68 -0.66 12.09 -1.84
CA ARG A 68 -0.89 12.74 -0.53
C ARG A 68 -1.56 14.10 -0.68
N ARG A 69 -1.19 14.90 -1.68
CA ARG A 69 -1.90 16.15 -2.00
C ARG A 69 -3.33 15.90 -2.47
N ALA A 70 -3.57 14.86 -3.27
CA ALA A 70 -4.92 14.49 -3.70
C ALA A 70 -5.79 13.99 -2.54
N LEU A 71 -5.19 13.29 -1.58
CA LEU A 71 -5.85 12.82 -0.35
C LEU A 71 -6.46 13.99 0.43
N LEU A 72 -5.77 15.13 0.50
CA LEU A 72 -6.19 16.33 1.21
C LEU A 72 -6.98 17.33 0.36
N SER A 73 -7.47 16.92 -0.81
CA SER A 73 -8.13 17.85 -1.75
C SER A 73 -9.54 18.30 -1.32
N GLY A 74 -10.13 17.66 -0.30
CA GLY A 74 -11.50 17.93 0.14
C GLY A 74 -12.59 17.40 -0.80
N VAL A 75 -12.22 16.78 -1.93
CA VAL A 75 -13.16 16.15 -2.87
C VAL A 75 -13.23 14.66 -2.56
N ALA A 76 -14.37 14.19 -2.04
CA ALA A 76 -14.57 12.83 -1.54
C ALA A 76 -14.04 11.75 -2.52
N ALA A 77 -14.42 11.80 -3.79
CA ALA A 77 -13.95 10.84 -4.79
C ALA A 77 -12.42 10.84 -4.95
N ARG A 78 -11.79 12.03 -5.00
CA ARG A 78 -10.32 12.15 -5.12
C ARG A 78 -9.63 11.63 -3.86
N THR A 79 -10.14 11.94 -2.68
CA THR A 79 -9.66 11.42 -1.41
C THR A 79 -9.74 9.90 -1.36
N THR A 80 -10.86 9.31 -1.76
CA THR A 80 -11.07 7.84 -1.82
C THR A 80 -10.04 7.15 -2.72
N PHE A 81 -9.86 7.64 -3.95
CA PHE A 81 -8.89 7.04 -4.88
C PHE A 81 -7.45 7.25 -4.44
N ALA A 82 -7.11 8.42 -3.90
CA ALA A 82 -5.79 8.70 -3.35
C ALA A 82 -5.47 7.77 -2.16
N ALA A 83 -6.42 7.57 -1.23
CA ALA A 83 -6.25 6.67 -0.10
C ALA A 83 -5.97 5.24 -0.56
N ARG A 84 -6.79 4.70 -1.48
CA ARG A 84 -6.58 3.36 -2.06
C ARG A 84 -5.19 3.22 -2.70
N ALA A 85 -4.76 4.23 -3.45
CA ALA A 85 -3.45 4.22 -4.09
C ALA A 85 -2.30 4.26 -3.09
N LEU A 86 -2.37 5.13 -2.07
CA LEU A 86 -1.35 5.22 -1.01
C LEU A 86 -1.24 3.93 -0.20
N GLY A 87 -2.37 3.27 0.06
CA GLY A 87 -2.44 1.92 0.62
C GLY A 87 -1.65 0.92 -0.23
N ALA A 88 -1.99 0.81 -1.51
CA ALA A 88 -1.35 -0.11 -2.46
C ALA A 88 0.16 0.17 -2.66
N LEU A 89 0.56 1.44 -2.59
CA LEU A 89 1.96 1.87 -2.63
C LEU A 89 2.70 1.65 -1.31
N ARG A 90 2.00 1.27 -0.23
CA ARG A 90 2.55 1.09 1.12
C ARG A 90 3.22 2.37 1.66
N ASP A 91 2.66 3.54 1.33
CA ASP A 91 3.24 4.84 1.69
C ASP A 91 3.10 5.13 3.19
N ALA A 92 4.11 4.77 3.99
CA ALA A 92 4.12 4.98 5.44
C ALA A 92 3.99 6.46 5.85
N GLU A 93 4.48 7.39 5.01
CA GLU A 93 4.36 8.83 5.26
C GLU A 93 2.91 9.33 5.19
N SER A 94 2.01 8.60 4.51
CA SER A 94 0.59 8.94 4.44
C SER A 94 -0.20 8.58 5.69
N VAL A 95 0.33 7.76 6.61
CA VAL A 95 -0.39 7.31 7.82
C VAL A 95 -1.05 8.47 8.59
N PRO A 96 -0.34 9.54 8.99
CA PRO A 96 -0.98 10.65 9.69
C PRO A 96 -2.07 11.35 8.86
N LEU A 97 -1.91 11.43 7.54
CA LEU A 97 -2.90 12.06 6.64
C LEU A 97 -4.15 11.19 6.49
N LEU A 98 -3.99 9.87 6.40
CA LEU A 98 -5.10 8.92 6.35
C LEU A 98 -5.89 8.94 7.66
N VAL A 99 -5.22 9.10 8.80
CA VAL A 99 -5.89 9.30 10.10
C VAL A 99 -6.69 10.60 10.11
N GLN A 100 -6.16 11.70 9.56
CA GLN A 100 -6.91 12.95 9.41
C GLN A 100 -8.17 12.77 8.53
N VAL A 101 -8.09 11.94 7.49
CA VAL A 101 -9.27 11.61 6.64
C VAL A 101 -10.35 10.91 7.46
N LEU A 102 -9.98 9.97 8.34
CA LEU A 102 -10.95 9.30 9.24
C LEU A 102 -11.68 10.28 10.17
N GLU A 103 -11.04 11.36 10.59
CA GLU A 103 -11.63 12.35 11.51
C GLU A 103 -12.64 13.29 10.82
N SER A 104 -12.47 13.54 9.53
CA SER A 104 -13.08 14.69 8.84
C SER A 104 -13.97 14.33 7.66
N SER A 105 -14.02 13.05 7.28
CA SER A 105 -14.69 12.63 6.05
C SER A 105 -15.97 11.85 6.27
N GLU A 106 -16.80 11.84 5.22
CA GLU A 106 -17.95 10.96 5.08
C GLU A 106 -17.52 9.48 4.97
N ARG A 107 -18.51 8.58 4.97
CA ARG A 107 -18.31 7.14 5.08
C ARG A 107 -17.31 6.57 4.06
N GLU A 108 -17.44 6.92 2.78
CA GLU A 108 -16.63 6.29 1.72
C GLU A 108 -15.13 6.65 1.81
N PRO A 109 -14.70 7.92 1.90
CA PRO A 109 -13.29 8.24 2.10
C PRO A 109 -12.73 7.67 3.41
N ALA A 110 -13.53 7.64 4.48
CA ALA A 110 -13.11 7.05 5.76
C ALA A 110 -12.87 5.53 5.65
N GLU A 111 -13.74 4.79 4.98
CA GLU A 111 -13.55 3.35 4.72
C GLU A 111 -12.30 3.09 3.86
N ALA A 112 -12.07 3.92 2.83
CA ALA A 112 -10.86 3.83 2.01
C ALA A 112 -9.59 4.13 2.81
N ALA A 113 -9.62 5.14 3.70
CA ALA A 113 -8.50 5.46 4.57
C ALA A 113 -8.20 4.34 5.58
N ALA A 114 -9.22 3.74 6.18
CA ALA A 114 -9.07 2.60 7.09
C ALA A 114 -8.46 1.38 6.37
N ALA A 115 -8.90 1.10 5.14
CA ALA A 115 -8.32 0.04 4.32
C ALA A 115 -6.85 0.32 3.97
N ALA A 116 -6.54 1.54 3.55
CA ALA A 116 -5.17 1.95 3.25
C ALA A 116 -4.25 1.86 4.47
N LEU A 117 -4.73 2.29 5.64
CA LEU A 117 -4.02 2.13 6.91
C LEU A 117 -3.76 0.65 7.21
N ALA A 118 -4.74 -0.22 7.02
CA ALA A 118 -4.55 -1.66 7.22
C ALA A 118 -3.52 -2.26 6.27
N GLU A 119 -3.52 -1.83 5.02
CA GLU A 119 -2.54 -2.23 4.01
C GLU A 119 -1.11 -1.78 4.35
N ILE A 120 -0.94 -0.55 4.83
CA ILE A 120 0.37 0.02 5.19
C ILE A 120 0.91 -0.59 6.49
N THR A 121 0.04 -0.73 7.50
CA THR A 121 0.45 -1.03 8.88
C THR A 121 0.25 -2.48 9.29
N LEU A 122 -0.51 -3.26 8.50
CA LEU A 122 -0.97 -4.61 8.82
C LEU A 122 -1.84 -4.69 10.08
N GLN A 123 -2.57 -3.61 10.39
CA GLN A 123 -3.49 -3.55 11.54
C GLN A 123 -4.92 -3.31 11.07
N ARG A 124 -5.91 -3.91 11.75
CA ARG A 124 -7.33 -3.68 11.45
C ARG A 124 -8.03 -2.95 12.59
N LEU A 125 -7.75 -1.66 12.72
CA LEU A 125 -8.34 -0.83 13.79
C LEU A 125 -9.69 -0.21 13.39
N GLY A 126 -10.13 -0.42 12.15
CA GLY A 126 -11.39 0.08 11.61
C GLY A 126 -11.30 1.56 11.24
N THR A 127 -12.44 2.26 11.28
CA THR A 127 -12.55 3.69 10.97
C THR A 127 -12.39 4.60 12.18
N ASP A 128 -12.04 4.07 13.37
CA ASP A 128 -11.86 4.87 14.58
C ASP A 128 -10.47 5.57 14.57
N PRO A 129 -10.42 6.90 14.40
CA PRO A 129 -9.15 7.63 14.34
C PRO A 129 -8.36 7.54 15.65
N ARG A 130 -9.03 7.41 16.81
CA ARG A 130 -8.34 7.37 18.12
C ARG A 130 -7.48 6.13 18.27
N ARG A 131 -7.98 4.98 17.78
CA ARG A 131 -7.22 3.73 17.78
C ARG A 131 -5.97 3.85 16.90
N TRP A 132 -6.13 4.47 15.73
CA TRP A 132 -5.01 4.70 14.82
C TRP A 132 -3.98 5.69 15.37
N LEU A 133 -4.40 6.79 15.98
CA LEU A 133 -3.50 7.74 16.66
C LEU A 133 -2.71 7.07 17.79
N ALA A 134 -3.38 6.27 18.62
CA ALA A 134 -2.75 5.53 19.70
C ALA A 134 -1.71 4.52 19.17
N TRP A 135 -2.06 3.80 18.10
CA TRP A 135 -1.14 2.88 17.43
C TRP A 135 0.05 3.61 16.81
N TRP A 136 -0.19 4.70 16.09
CA TRP A 136 0.85 5.47 15.41
C TRP A 136 1.86 6.07 16.40
N LYS A 137 1.39 6.59 17.54
CA LYS A 137 2.27 7.10 18.61
C LYS A 137 3.29 6.06 19.07
N GLN A 138 2.91 4.78 19.11
CA GLN A 138 3.77 3.68 19.57
C GLN A 138 4.65 3.10 18.46
N ASN A 139 4.24 3.22 17.18
CA ASN A 139 4.83 2.47 16.08
C ASN A 139 5.52 3.33 15.00
N ARG A 140 5.36 4.65 15.02
CA ARG A 140 5.93 5.56 14.01
C ARG A 140 7.46 5.55 13.89
N GLY A 141 8.16 5.05 14.92
CA GLY A 141 9.62 4.88 14.90
C GLY A 141 10.08 3.54 14.33
N ARG A 142 9.16 2.63 14.05
CA ARG A 142 9.45 1.30 13.49
C ARG A 142 9.31 1.33 11.97
N GLY A 143 10.20 0.63 11.29
CA GLY A 143 10.14 0.51 9.83
C GLY A 143 9.04 -0.45 9.35
N ARG A 144 8.70 -0.37 8.05
CA ARG A 144 7.75 -1.29 7.40
C ARG A 144 8.13 -2.77 7.57
N ALA A 145 9.44 -3.07 7.55
CA ALA A 145 9.96 -4.41 7.80
C ALA A 145 9.58 -4.94 9.18
N GLU A 146 9.65 -4.11 10.23
CA GLU A 146 9.25 -4.52 11.57
C GLU A 146 7.74 -4.78 11.68
N TRP A 147 6.92 -3.98 10.97
CA TRP A 147 5.48 -4.21 10.92
C TRP A 147 5.14 -5.51 10.21
N LEU A 148 5.84 -5.83 9.13
CA LEU A 148 5.72 -7.10 8.42
C LEU A 148 6.14 -8.29 9.27
N LEU A 149 7.28 -8.20 9.95
CA LEU A 149 7.77 -9.24 10.85
C LEU A 149 6.79 -9.48 12.01
N SER A 150 6.23 -8.42 12.57
CA SER A 150 5.12 -8.51 13.55
C SER A 150 3.87 -9.16 12.94
N GLY A 151 3.59 -8.87 11.67
CA GLY A 151 2.47 -9.44 10.92
C GLY A 151 2.53 -10.97 10.81
N LEU A 152 3.73 -11.58 10.77
CA LEU A 152 3.90 -13.04 10.74
C LEU A 152 3.36 -13.75 11.99
N THR A 153 3.21 -13.05 13.11
CA THR A 153 2.68 -13.65 14.35
C THR A 153 1.23 -13.29 14.62
N SER A 154 0.59 -12.47 13.76
CA SER A 154 -0.79 -12.02 13.92
C SER A 154 -1.79 -13.16 14.12
N ALA A 155 -2.82 -12.91 14.95
CA ALA A 155 -3.95 -13.83 15.09
C ALA A 155 -4.75 -13.97 13.77
N GLU A 156 -4.76 -12.92 12.96
CA GLU A 156 -5.49 -12.87 11.69
C GLU A 156 -4.69 -13.53 10.56
N ARG A 157 -5.27 -14.55 9.94
CA ARG A 157 -4.65 -15.30 8.84
C ARG A 157 -4.27 -14.42 7.65
N GLU A 158 -5.15 -13.50 7.28
CA GLU A 158 -4.94 -12.59 6.15
C GLU A 158 -3.70 -11.70 6.36
N VAL A 159 -3.53 -11.18 7.58
CA VAL A 159 -2.37 -10.37 7.95
C VAL A 159 -1.07 -11.18 7.85
N ARG A 160 -1.09 -12.43 8.34
CA ARG A 160 0.05 -13.34 8.21
C ARG A 160 0.41 -13.62 6.76
N ALA A 161 -0.58 -13.93 5.94
CA ALA A 161 -0.39 -14.21 4.52
C ALA A 161 0.19 -12.99 3.77
N ALA A 162 -0.42 -11.82 3.95
CA ALA A 162 0.04 -10.58 3.33
C ALA A 162 1.47 -10.23 3.75
N ALA A 163 1.80 -10.45 5.03
CA ALA A 163 3.14 -10.20 5.55
C ALA A 163 4.18 -11.13 4.93
N ALA A 164 3.91 -12.44 4.92
CA ALA A 164 4.79 -13.44 4.34
C ALA A 164 5.00 -13.20 2.84
N GLU A 165 3.93 -12.88 2.10
CA GLU A 165 4.01 -12.64 0.65
C GLU A 165 4.84 -11.39 0.31
N GLU A 166 4.65 -10.28 1.05
CA GLU A 166 5.39 -9.05 0.81
C GLU A 166 6.88 -9.18 1.19
N LEU A 167 7.17 -9.89 2.28
CA LEU A 167 8.53 -10.19 2.69
C LEU A 167 9.23 -11.14 1.69
N ALA A 168 8.56 -12.19 1.22
CA ALA A 168 9.10 -13.13 0.23
C ALA A 168 9.35 -12.49 -1.15
N ARG A 169 8.55 -11.48 -1.53
CA ARG A 169 8.82 -10.67 -2.73
C ARG A 169 10.05 -9.77 -2.60
N ALA A 170 10.44 -9.42 -1.38
CA ALA A 170 11.61 -8.59 -1.16
C ALA A 170 12.91 -9.38 -1.19
N ALA A 171 12.90 -10.58 -0.62
CA ALA A 171 14.02 -11.49 -0.69
C ALA A 171 13.58 -12.93 -0.41
N PRO A 172 14.37 -13.94 -0.86
CA PRO A 172 14.11 -15.34 -0.54
C PRO A 172 14.02 -15.55 0.98
N PRO A 173 13.02 -16.32 1.45
CA PRO A 173 12.83 -16.53 2.86
C PRO A 173 14.00 -17.37 3.43
N PRO A 174 14.54 -17.03 4.60
CA PRO A 174 15.62 -17.81 5.22
C PRO A 174 15.14 -19.18 5.73
N VAL A 175 13.83 -19.30 6.00
CA VAL A 175 13.13 -20.53 6.37
C VAL A 175 11.74 -20.52 5.76
N THR A 176 11.23 -21.70 5.42
CA THR A 176 9.83 -21.87 5.01
C THR A 176 8.92 -21.31 6.10
N TYR A 177 7.99 -20.46 5.71
CA TYR A 177 6.97 -19.90 6.59
C TYR A 177 5.60 -20.42 6.18
N GLU A 178 4.95 -21.14 7.09
CA GLU A 178 3.59 -21.65 6.89
C GLU A 178 2.59 -20.75 7.59
N VAL A 179 1.67 -20.17 6.82
CA VAL A 179 0.65 -19.21 7.30
C VAL A 179 -0.26 -19.82 8.37
N ASP A 180 -0.54 -21.12 8.28
CA ASP A 180 -1.50 -21.82 9.15
C ASP A 180 -0.82 -22.70 10.21
N ALA A 181 0.51 -22.60 10.36
CA ALA A 181 1.24 -23.34 11.39
C ALA A 181 0.86 -22.90 12.83
N PRO A 182 1.06 -23.77 13.83
CA PRO A 182 0.90 -23.44 15.24
C PRO A 182 1.66 -22.18 15.65
N ALA A 183 1.13 -21.44 16.64
CA ALA A 183 1.73 -20.17 17.07
C ALA A 183 3.23 -20.28 17.44
N PRO A 184 3.69 -21.29 18.20
CA PRO A 184 5.12 -21.41 18.53
C PRO A 184 6.03 -21.55 17.31
N GLU A 185 5.57 -22.25 16.26
CA GLU A 185 6.31 -22.44 15.01
C GLU A 185 6.36 -21.15 14.20
N ARG A 186 5.23 -20.44 14.07
CA ARG A 186 5.18 -19.13 13.41
C ARG A 186 6.07 -18.10 14.10
N GLU A 187 6.10 -18.09 15.42
CA GLU A 187 6.97 -17.23 16.21
C GLU A 187 8.45 -17.57 16.02
N ALA A 188 8.79 -18.87 15.98
CA ALA A 188 10.16 -19.31 15.71
C ALA A 188 10.61 -18.87 14.31
N ALA A 189 9.77 -19.08 13.29
CA ALA A 189 10.04 -18.63 11.93
C ALA A 189 10.18 -17.10 11.86
N ALA A 190 9.29 -16.34 12.49
CA ALA A 190 9.35 -14.87 12.55
C ALA A 190 10.65 -14.36 13.20
N ARG A 191 11.13 -15.00 14.27
CA ARG A 191 12.42 -14.68 14.90
C ARG A 191 13.60 -14.92 13.96
N LEU A 192 13.60 -16.02 13.22
CA LEU A 192 14.64 -16.34 12.25
C LEU A 192 14.65 -15.33 11.09
N TRP A 193 13.47 -14.99 10.59
CA TRP A 193 13.29 -13.93 9.60
C TRP A 193 13.82 -12.58 10.08
N ALA A 194 13.46 -12.15 11.29
CA ALA A 194 13.92 -10.89 11.86
C ALA A 194 15.44 -10.85 12.00
N GLY A 195 16.04 -11.92 12.53
CA GLY A 195 17.49 -12.03 12.67
C GLY A 195 18.21 -12.02 11.32
N TRP A 196 17.67 -12.70 10.31
CA TRP A 196 18.21 -12.67 8.95
C TRP A 196 18.10 -11.27 8.32
N TRP A 197 16.94 -10.62 8.44
CA TRP A 197 16.68 -9.29 7.87
C TRP A 197 17.67 -8.25 8.43
N ALA A 198 17.88 -8.25 9.75
CA ALA A 198 18.81 -7.34 10.43
C ALA A 198 20.26 -7.49 9.93
N ARG A 199 20.67 -8.69 9.48
CA ARG A 199 22.01 -8.93 8.91
C ARG A 199 22.10 -8.63 7.42
N SER A 200 20.98 -8.64 6.69
CA SER A 200 20.94 -8.51 5.23
C SER A 200 21.18 -7.08 4.73
N GLY A 201 20.91 -6.07 5.56
CA GLY A 201 20.95 -4.66 5.15
C GLY A 201 19.83 -4.25 4.17
N LEU A 202 18.84 -5.11 3.94
CA LEU A 202 17.71 -4.83 3.05
C LEU A 202 16.76 -3.78 3.65
N VAL A 203 16.27 -2.90 2.79
CA VAL A 203 15.29 -1.87 3.12
C VAL A 203 13.98 -2.14 2.36
N LEU A 204 12.85 -1.94 3.02
CA LEU A 204 11.50 -2.09 2.45
C LEU A 204 10.85 -0.74 2.16
#